data_AF-A0A346QX15-F1
#
_entry.id   AF-A0A346QX15-F1
#
_cell.length_a   1.000
_cell.length_b   1.000
_cell.length_c   1.000
_cell.angle_alpha   90.00
_cell.angle_beta   90.00
_cell.angle_gamma   90.00
#
_symmetry.space_group_name_H-M   'P 1'
#
loop_
_entity.id
_entity.type
_entity.pdbx_description
1 polymer ?
#
loop_
_entity_poly.entity_id
_entity_poly.type
_entity_poly.pdbx_seq_one_letter_code
_entity_poly.pdbx_strand_id
1 'polypeptide(L)'
;MLRRVVQRYREATRAFGPSRSGSIVLIWALAMLVVIGAAGGAVDYGRAVNTRGLIANELDAAALAGARYLSTAKDVDEAKALIKDTFAQTAAVKLAGIAEVEDVVPVIDSINGVITATAQAYVPTAFVQLLGIRTIPVSVVAEVRFGSKYVEVALVLDITGSMMRDMDTLRTAAQSVVDELIPEGTSEKNSKVRISLVPYSQGVNLGQYAHKVTDGNAGTQNCVTEREGGEKYTDATYNYADKDSDFFGAARTVAPRHRRWNRSPPSATS
;
A
#
# COMPACT_ATOMS: atom_id res chain seq x y z
N MET A 1 59.33 36.00 -38.41
CA MET A 1 58.24 35.02 -38.60
C MET A 1 56.84 35.63 -38.46
N LEU A 2 56.56 36.45 -37.44
CA LEU A 2 55.24 37.08 -37.21
C LEU A 2 54.68 37.89 -38.40
N ARG A 3 55.52 38.63 -39.14
CA ARG A 3 55.06 39.43 -40.30
C ARG A 3 54.48 38.59 -41.45
N ARG A 4 55.01 37.37 -41.68
CA ARG A 4 54.51 36.46 -42.74
C ARG A 4 53.19 35.80 -42.35
N VAL A 5 52.98 35.56 -41.05
CA VAL A 5 51.71 35.03 -40.51
C VAL A 5 50.59 36.07 -40.65
N VAL A 6 50.88 37.33 -40.30
CA VAL A 6 49.91 38.43 -40.42
C VAL A 6 49.56 38.74 -41.89
N GLN A 7 50.52 38.63 -42.81
CA GLN A 7 50.24 38.77 -44.25
C GLN A 7 49.35 37.64 -44.78
N ARG A 8 49.58 36.38 -44.39
CA ARG A 8 48.72 35.25 -44.77
C ARG A 8 47.29 35.38 -44.24
N TYR A 9 47.11 35.84 -43.00
CA TYR A 9 45.78 36.12 -42.46
C TYR A 9 45.07 37.26 -43.20
N ARG A 10 45.79 38.32 -43.61
CA ARG A 10 45.24 39.42 -44.41
C ARG A 10 44.84 39.01 -45.84
N GLU A 11 45.59 38.11 -46.46
CA GLU A 11 45.26 37.58 -47.79
C GLU A 11 44.09 36.58 -47.73
N ALA A 12 44.05 35.70 -46.72
CA ALA A 12 42.93 34.80 -46.48
C ALA A 12 41.63 35.58 -46.25
N THR A 13 41.66 36.60 -45.39
CA THR A 13 40.48 37.46 -45.12
C THR A 13 40.05 38.30 -46.33
N ARG A 14 40.98 38.72 -47.20
CA ARG A 14 40.65 39.39 -48.48
C ARG A 14 40.01 38.44 -49.50
N ALA A 15 40.35 37.15 -49.51
CA ALA A 15 39.75 36.15 -50.38
C ALA A 15 38.29 35.79 -50.01
N PHE A 16 37.88 36.06 -48.75
CA PHE A 16 36.50 35.88 -48.29
C PHE A 16 35.57 37.05 -48.66
N GLY A 17 36.10 38.22 -49.02
CA GLY A 17 35.31 39.41 -49.38
C GLY A 17 34.40 39.27 -50.62
N PRO A 18 34.80 38.55 -51.71
CA PRO A 18 33.96 38.43 -52.90
C PRO A 18 33.24 37.07 -53.05
N SER A 19 33.44 36.11 -52.13
CA SER A 19 33.03 34.71 -52.34
C SER A 19 31.59 34.44 -51.87
N ARG A 20 30.66 34.21 -52.82
CA ARG A 20 29.26 33.81 -52.58
C ARG A 20 29.09 32.54 -51.73
N SER A 21 30.14 31.73 -51.60
CA SER A 21 30.17 30.53 -50.76
C SER A 21 30.13 30.83 -49.25
N GLY A 22 30.43 32.06 -48.81
CA GLY A 22 30.30 32.45 -47.40
C GLY A 22 28.86 32.56 -46.90
N SER A 23 27.90 32.85 -47.79
CA SER A 23 26.48 32.98 -47.43
C SER A 23 25.86 31.65 -46.96
N ILE A 24 26.32 30.52 -47.51
CA ILE A 24 25.87 29.18 -47.10
C ILE A 24 26.35 28.86 -45.68
N VAL A 25 27.57 29.27 -45.33
CA VAL A 25 28.12 29.05 -43.97
C VAL A 25 27.31 29.80 -42.92
N LEU A 26 26.84 31.01 -43.21
CA LEU A 26 26.00 31.79 -42.31
C LEU A 26 24.62 31.12 -42.08
N ILE A 27 23.96 30.68 -43.17
CA ILE A 27 22.67 29.99 -43.07
C ILE A 27 22.83 28.66 -42.33
N TRP A 28 23.90 27.92 -42.61
CA TRP A 28 24.20 26.66 -41.94
C TRP A 28 24.51 26.84 -40.46
N ALA A 29 25.29 27.87 -40.08
CA ALA A 29 25.58 28.17 -38.68
C ALA A 29 24.31 28.54 -37.90
N LEU A 30 23.40 29.32 -38.50
CA LEU A 30 22.10 29.63 -37.91
C LEU A 30 21.22 28.38 -37.77
N ALA A 31 21.17 27.53 -38.80
CA ALA A 31 20.42 26.28 -38.75
C ALA A 31 20.96 25.32 -37.67
N MET A 32 22.28 25.20 -37.54
CA MET A 32 22.93 24.39 -36.51
C MET A 32 22.61 24.90 -35.10
N LEU A 33 22.56 26.22 -34.90
CA LEU A 33 22.17 26.80 -33.61
C LEU A 33 20.75 26.39 -33.21
N VAL A 34 19.81 26.38 -34.16
CA VAL A 34 18.43 25.92 -33.92
C VAL A 34 18.39 24.43 -33.59
N VAL A 35 19.12 23.59 -34.35
CA VAL A 35 19.17 22.13 -34.11
C VAL A 35 19.80 21.80 -32.75
N ILE A 36 20.91 22.45 -32.38
CA ILE A 36 21.55 22.27 -31.08
C ILE A 36 20.64 22.74 -29.96
N GLY A 37 19.95 23.88 -30.14
CA GLY A 37 18.97 24.36 -29.17
C GLY A 37 17.81 23.39 -28.96
N ALA A 38 17.28 22.81 -30.05
CA ALA A 38 16.21 21.81 -29.98
C ALA A 38 16.68 20.51 -29.32
N ALA A 39 17.86 20.01 -29.70
CA ALA A 39 18.45 18.80 -29.11
C ALA A 39 18.77 18.99 -27.62
N GLY A 40 19.36 20.13 -27.26
CA GLY A 40 19.63 20.49 -25.87
C GLY A 40 18.35 20.63 -25.04
N GLY A 41 17.30 21.22 -25.61
CA GLY A 41 15.99 21.28 -24.99
C GLY A 41 15.37 19.91 -24.74
N ALA A 42 15.52 18.98 -25.68
CA ALA A 42 15.08 17.60 -25.49
C ALA A 42 15.83 16.90 -24.34
N VAL A 43 17.13 17.15 -24.19
CA VAL A 43 17.93 16.62 -23.08
C VAL A 43 17.49 17.20 -21.73
N ASP A 44 17.32 18.52 -21.65
CA ASP A 44 16.86 19.18 -20.42
C ASP A 44 15.45 18.73 -20.02
N TYR A 45 14.55 18.55 -20.99
CA TYR A 45 13.23 17.99 -20.75
C TYR A 45 13.29 16.54 -20.27
N GLY A 46 14.12 15.70 -20.90
CA GLY A 46 14.35 14.32 -20.46
C GLY A 46 14.87 14.23 -19.02
N ARG A 47 15.79 15.13 -18.65
CA ARG A 47 16.26 15.26 -17.26
C ARG A 47 15.13 15.65 -16.32
N ALA A 48 14.31 16.63 -16.67
CA ALA A 48 13.18 17.05 -15.84
C ALA A 48 12.15 15.93 -15.62
N VAL A 49 11.83 15.16 -16.67
CA VAL A 49 10.92 14.00 -16.58
C VAL A 49 11.48 12.89 -15.69
N ASN A 50 12.78 12.58 -15.84
CA ASN A 50 13.43 11.59 -14.97
C ASN A 50 13.43 12.02 -13.50
N THR A 51 13.76 13.28 -13.23
CA THR A 51 13.71 13.84 -11.86
C THR A 51 12.30 13.84 -11.30
N ARG A 52 11.27 14.13 -12.11
CA ARG A 52 9.86 14.01 -11.70
C ARG A 52 9.52 12.60 -11.23
N GLY A 53 9.99 11.58 -11.95
CA GLY A 53 9.79 10.18 -11.58
C GLY A 53 10.48 9.82 -10.26
N LEU A 54 11.71 10.32 -10.03
CA LEU A 54 12.40 10.14 -8.76
C LEU A 54 11.65 10.79 -7.60
N ILE A 55 11.23 12.06 -7.75
CA ILE A 55 10.45 12.76 -6.73
C ILE A 55 9.15 12.01 -6.42
N ALA A 56 8.45 11.50 -7.44
CA ALA A 56 7.23 10.71 -7.24
C ALA A 56 7.46 9.47 -6.40
N ASN A 57 8.50 8.69 -6.71
CA ASN A 57 8.81 7.48 -5.96
C ASN A 57 9.15 7.77 -4.49
N GLU A 58 9.93 8.83 -4.21
CA GLU A 58 10.26 9.20 -2.83
C GLU A 58 9.05 9.78 -2.08
N LEU A 59 8.22 10.56 -2.76
CA LEU A 59 7.01 11.14 -2.18
C LEU A 59 5.98 10.06 -1.83
N ASP A 60 5.79 9.06 -2.70
CA ASP A 60 4.94 7.91 -2.45
C ASP A 60 5.44 7.10 -1.26
N ALA A 61 6.75 6.86 -1.17
CA ALA A 61 7.35 6.15 -0.03
C ALA A 61 7.15 6.90 1.29
N ALA A 62 7.35 8.23 1.29
CA ALA A 62 7.13 9.07 2.46
C ALA A 62 5.65 9.11 2.88
N ALA A 63 4.73 9.29 1.92
CA ALA A 63 3.29 9.27 2.17
C ALA A 63 2.84 7.90 2.72
N LEU A 64 3.40 6.80 2.22
CA LEU A 64 3.12 5.45 2.72
C LEU A 64 3.64 5.23 4.15
N ALA A 65 4.80 5.78 4.50
CA ALA A 65 5.31 5.73 5.87
C ALA A 65 4.36 6.45 6.84
N GLY A 66 3.86 7.64 6.47
CA GLY A 66 2.84 8.37 7.22
C GLY A 66 1.52 7.61 7.33
N ALA A 67 1.07 6.97 6.25
CA ALA A 67 -0.14 6.14 6.24
C ALA A 67 -0.04 4.92 7.16
N ARG A 68 1.14 4.28 7.21
CA ARG A 68 1.42 3.18 8.14
C ARG A 68 1.39 3.66 9.58
N TYR A 69 2.02 4.80 9.87
CA TYR A 69 1.99 5.40 11.20
C TYR A 69 0.54 5.66 11.65
N LEU A 70 -0.28 6.29 10.80
CA LEU A 70 -1.70 6.56 11.09
C LEU A 70 -2.58 5.31 11.21
N SER A 71 -2.10 4.17 10.71
CA SER A 71 -2.81 2.89 10.85
C SER A 71 -2.64 2.27 12.23
N THR A 72 -1.56 2.62 12.96
CA THR A 72 -1.23 2.09 14.29
C THR A 72 -1.42 3.14 15.39
N ALA A 73 -0.98 4.38 15.14
CA ALA A 73 -1.15 5.54 16.01
C ALA A 73 -2.14 6.52 15.39
N LYS A 74 -2.81 7.36 16.21
CA LYS A 74 -3.84 8.30 15.73
C LYS A 74 -3.37 9.76 15.72
N ASP A 75 -2.07 10.02 15.85
CA ASP A 75 -1.53 11.38 15.83
C ASP A 75 -1.32 11.87 14.39
N VAL A 76 -2.10 12.88 14.01
CA VAL A 76 -2.06 13.47 12.66
C VAL A 76 -0.84 14.36 12.48
N ASP A 77 -0.40 15.06 13.53
CA ASP A 77 0.70 16.01 13.44
C ASP A 77 2.04 15.27 13.41
N GLU A 78 2.18 14.19 14.18
CA GLU A 78 3.35 13.31 14.10
C GLU A 78 3.43 12.64 12.72
N ALA A 79 2.29 12.22 12.14
CA ALA A 79 2.26 11.66 10.79
C ALA A 79 2.74 12.66 9.73
N LYS A 80 2.33 13.94 9.82
CA LYS A 80 2.82 15.00 8.91
C LYS A 80 4.32 15.23 9.08
N ALA A 81 4.80 15.27 10.32
CA ALA A 81 6.23 15.44 10.61
C ALA A 81 7.05 14.28 10.04
N LEU A 82 6.57 13.04 10.20
CA LEU A 82 7.21 11.84 9.67
C LEU A 82 7.30 11.87 8.14
N ILE A 83 6.21 12.25 7.44
CA ILE A 83 6.21 12.37 5.98
C ILE A 83 7.25 13.40 5.54
N LYS A 84 7.29 14.57 6.19
CA LYS A 84 8.26 15.63 5.87
C LYS A 84 9.70 15.19 6.10
N ASP A 85 9.99 14.60 7.25
CA ASP A 85 11.35 14.15 7.60
C ASP A 85 11.83 13.03 6.66
N THR A 86 10.97 12.04 6.40
CA THR A 86 11.28 10.93 5.48
C THR A 86 11.58 11.44 4.06
N PHE A 87 10.75 12.38 3.57
CA PHE A 87 10.97 12.99 2.27
C PHE A 87 12.23 13.86 2.23
N ALA A 88 12.48 14.67 3.27
CA ALA A 88 13.67 15.51 3.34
C ALA A 88 14.96 14.68 3.35
N GLN A 89 15.00 13.58 4.11
CA GLN A 89 16.14 12.66 4.15
C GLN A 89 16.42 12.00 2.80
N THR A 90 15.37 11.51 2.14
CA THR A 90 15.50 10.87 0.82
C THR A 90 15.86 11.87 -0.27
N ALA A 91 15.28 13.07 -0.25
CA ALA A 91 15.60 14.16 -1.15
C ALA A 91 17.06 14.61 -0.98
N ALA A 92 17.56 14.75 0.24
CA ALA A 92 18.94 15.14 0.52
C ALA A 92 19.97 14.15 -0.05
N VAL A 93 19.62 12.87 -0.20
CA VAL A 93 20.51 11.86 -0.76
C VAL A 93 20.35 11.73 -2.27
N LYS A 94 19.11 11.63 -2.76
CA LYS A 94 18.82 11.26 -4.15
C LYS A 94 18.63 12.44 -5.09
N LEU A 95 18.31 13.62 -4.58
CA LEU A 95 18.05 14.84 -5.37
C LEU A 95 19.15 15.89 -5.23
N ALA A 96 20.17 15.64 -4.39
CA ALA A 96 21.32 16.52 -4.21
C ALA A 96 22.03 16.84 -5.54
N GLY A 97 22.07 18.14 -5.86
CA GLY A 97 22.68 18.63 -7.10
C GLY A 97 21.87 18.33 -8.37
N ILE A 98 20.70 17.71 -8.27
CA ILE A 98 19.81 17.37 -9.39
C ILE A 98 18.63 18.33 -9.47
N ALA A 99 18.04 18.69 -8.32
CA ALA A 99 16.93 19.64 -8.24
C ALA A 99 16.89 20.33 -6.88
N GLU A 100 16.38 21.56 -6.86
CA GLU A 100 16.02 22.27 -5.64
C GLU A 100 14.59 21.91 -5.26
N VAL A 101 14.42 21.26 -4.11
CA VAL A 101 13.13 20.73 -3.66
C VAL A 101 12.56 21.64 -2.58
N GLU A 102 11.30 22.06 -2.74
CA GLU A 102 10.55 22.78 -1.71
C GLU A 102 10.03 21.81 -0.65
N ASP A 103 9.62 22.38 0.49
CA ASP A 103 9.07 21.62 1.60
C ASP A 103 7.79 20.89 1.19
N VAL A 104 7.66 19.62 1.58
CA VAL A 104 6.48 18.81 1.25
C VAL A 104 5.26 19.31 2.01
N VAL A 105 4.10 19.32 1.34
CA VAL A 105 2.83 19.72 1.93
C VAL A 105 1.91 18.50 2.06
N PRO A 106 1.87 17.84 3.24
CA PRO A 106 0.94 16.74 3.50
C PRO A 106 -0.42 17.27 4.00
N VAL A 107 -1.49 16.84 3.34
CA VAL A 107 -2.89 17.03 3.73
C VAL A 107 -3.45 15.67 4.13
N ILE A 108 -4.06 15.58 5.31
CA ILE A 108 -4.59 14.33 5.85
C ILE A 108 -6.10 14.52 6.05
N ASP A 109 -6.87 13.72 5.32
CA ASP A 109 -8.31 13.55 5.51
C ASP A 109 -8.54 12.32 6.39
N SER A 110 -8.69 12.54 7.69
CA SER A 110 -8.96 11.48 8.66
C SER A 110 -10.36 10.88 8.55
N ILE A 111 -11.29 11.54 7.86
CA ILE A 111 -12.66 11.05 7.67
C ILE A 111 -12.67 9.99 6.57
N ASN A 112 -12.06 10.32 5.42
CA ASN A 112 -11.99 9.43 4.27
C ASN A 112 -10.78 8.48 4.32
N GLY A 113 -9.85 8.71 5.25
CA GLY A 113 -8.64 7.89 5.38
C GLY A 113 -7.69 8.11 4.20
N VAL A 114 -7.47 9.36 3.81
CA VAL A 114 -6.64 9.72 2.65
C VAL A 114 -5.55 10.70 3.06
N ILE A 115 -4.31 10.43 2.65
CA ILE A 115 -3.18 11.35 2.72
C ILE A 115 -2.89 11.81 1.30
N THR A 116 -2.85 13.12 1.09
CA THR A 116 -2.39 13.74 -0.14
C THR A 116 -1.12 14.52 0.17
N ALA A 117 0.01 14.09 -0.38
CA ALA A 117 1.29 14.79 -0.23
C ALA A 117 1.64 15.48 -1.56
N THR A 118 2.01 16.75 -1.49
CA THR A 118 2.46 17.52 -2.67
C THR A 118 3.90 17.96 -2.49
N ALA A 119 4.72 17.72 -3.50
CA ALA A 119 6.10 18.19 -3.58
C ALA A 119 6.29 19.08 -4.82
N GLN A 120 7.03 20.16 -4.65
CA GLN A 120 7.46 21.03 -5.74
C GLN A 120 8.98 21.05 -5.81
N ALA A 121 9.52 21.08 -7.02
CA ALA A 121 10.96 21.16 -7.23
C ALA A 121 11.30 21.93 -8.51
N TYR A 122 12.48 22.52 -8.54
CA TYR A 122 13.02 23.23 -9.69
C TYR A 122 14.24 22.48 -10.23
N VAL A 123 14.14 22.02 -11.47
CA VAL A 123 15.23 21.30 -12.15
C VAL A 123 16.05 22.30 -12.97
N PRO A 124 17.35 22.49 -12.69
CA PRO A 124 18.21 23.38 -13.45
C PRO A 124 18.44 22.85 -14.88
N THR A 125 18.27 23.74 -15.86
CA THR A 125 18.49 23.46 -17.28
C THR A 125 19.93 23.76 -17.68
N ALA A 126 20.49 22.98 -18.61
CA ALA A 126 21.87 23.16 -19.08
C ALA A 126 21.94 23.85 -20.45
N PHE A 127 20.98 23.57 -21.35
CA PHE A 127 20.93 24.09 -22.70
C PHE A 127 19.88 25.18 -22.86
N VAL A 128 18.67 24.96 -22.33
CA VAL A 128 17.55 25.92 -22.45
C VAL A 128 17.81 27.20 -21.65
N GLN A 129 18.72 27.17 -20.67
CA GLN A 129 19.22 28.38 -20.00
C GLN A 129 19.85 29.41 -20.96
N LEU A 130 20.41 28.98 -22.10
CA LEU A 130 20.91 29.90 -23.14
C LEU A 130 19.79 30.70 -23.80
N LEU A 131 18.55 30.21 -23.73
CA LEU A 131 17.33 30.88 -24.18
C LEU A 131 16.65 31.68 -23.06
N GLY A 132 17.26 31.75 -21.87
CA GLY A 132 16.76 32.54 -20.72
C GLY A 132 15.94 31.75 -19.69
N ILE A 133 15.60 30.49 -19.95
CA ILE A 133 14.85 29.64 -19.01
C ILE A 133 15.84 28.88 -18.15
N ARG A 134 16.03 29.26 -16.89
CA ARG A 134 17.06 28.65 -16.02
C ARG A 134 16.60 27.34 -15.38
N THR A 135 15.33 27.22 -15.04
CA THR A 135 14.77 26.07 -14.33
C THR A 135 13.47 25.61 -14.95
N ILE A 136 13.17 24.32 -14.81
CA ILE A 136 11.87 23.72 -15.14
C ILE A 136 11.18 23.39 -13.82
N PRO A 137 10.01 23.99 -13.52
CA PRO A 137 9.23 23.64 -12.34
C PRO A 137 8.59 22.27 -12.52
N VAL A 138 8.69 21.43 -11.50
CA VAL A 138 8.13 20.09 -11.43
C VAL A 138 7.25 20.00 -10.20
N SER A 139 6.00 19.61 -10.38
CA SER A 139 5.05 19.35 -9.30
C SER A 139 4.60 17.90 -9.33
N VAL A 140 4.60 17.27 -8.17
CA VAL A 140 4.17 15.88 -7.97
C VAL A 140 3.21 15.81 -6.80
N VAL A 141 2.14 15.05 -7.01
CA VAL A 141 1.13 14.76 -5.99
C VAL A 141 1.08 13.25 -5.80
N ALA A 142 1.21 12.81 -4.56
CA ALA A 142 1.03 11.43 -4.13
C ALA A 142 -0.24 11.32 -3.29
N GLU A 143 -1.06 10.31 -3.55
CA GLU A 143 -2.23 10.01 -2.73
C GLU A 143 -2.12 8.59 -2.18
N VAL A 144 -2.22 8.46 -0.86
CA VAL A 144 -2.20 7.17 -0.17
C VAL A 144 -3.43 7.06 0.72
N ARG A 145 -4.10 5.91 0.66
CA ARG A 145 -5.21 5.61 1.57
C ARG A 145 -4.70 4.91 2.81
N PHE A 146 -5.05 5.45 3.97
CA PHE A 146 -4.87 4.81 5.27
C PHE A 146 -6.24 4.49 5.83
N GLY A 147 -6.46 3.23 6.12
CA GLY A 147 -7.76 2.76 6.55
C GLY A 147 -7.55 1.36 7.05
N SER A 148 -7.62 1.20 8.36
CA SER A 148 -7.57 -0.14 8.92
C SER A 148 -8.90 -0.80 8.54
N LYS A 149 -8.83 -1.77 7.62
CA LYS A 149 -10.01 -2.51 7.17
C LYS A 149 -10.59 -3.28 8.35
N TYR A 150 -11.92 -3.43 8.36
CA TYR A 150 -12.53 -4.43 9.21
C TYR A 150 -12.12 -5.81 8.69
N VAL A 151 -11.47 -6.60 9.54
CA VAL A 151 -11.07 -7.97 9.21
C VAL A 151 -11.92 -8.90 10.03
N GLU A 152 -12.64 -9.80 9.36
CA GLU A 152 -13.41 -10.86 10.03
C GLU A 152 -12.69 -12.19 9.78
N VAL A 153 -12.19 -12.81 10.85
CA VAL A 153 -11.47 -14.09 10.81
C VAL A 153 -12.32 -15.15 11.48
N ALA A 154 -12.52 -16.28 10.80
CA ALA A 154 -13.18 -17.45 11.38
C ALA A 154 -12.17 -18.57 11.61
N LEU A 155 -11.94 -18.92 12.88
CA LEU A 155 -11.09 -20.05 13.27
C LEU A 155 -11.97 -21.28 13.44
N VAL A 156 -11.88 -22.21 12.49
CA VAL A 156 -12.54 -23.51 12.58
C VAL A 156 -11.54 -24.52 13.17
N LEU A 157 -11.78 -24.97 14.40
CA LEU A 157 -10.83 -25.79 15.15
C LEU A 157 -11.29 -27.24 15.26
N ASP A 158 -10.46 -28.18 14.82
CA ASP A 158 -10.69 -29.61 15.03
C ASP A 158 -10.46 -29.98 16.49
N ILE A 159 -11.51 -30.48 17.16
CA ILE A 159 -11.47 -31.00 18.52
C ILE A 159 -11.83 -32.49 18.60
N THR A 160 -11.61 -33.25 17.53
CA THR A 160 -11.78 -34.70 17.49
C THR A 160 -10.79 -35.44 18.39
N GLY A 161 -11.06 -36.72 18.66
CA GLY A 161 -10.27 -37.53 19.58
C GLY A 161 -8.80 -37.71 19.16
N SER A 162 -8.47 -37.60 17.87
CA SER A 162 -7.08 -37.62 17.38
C SER A 162 -6.26 -36.43 17.89
N MET A 163 -6.90 -35.29 18.11
CA MET A 163 -6.26 -34.06 18.60
C MET A 163 -6.01 -34.08 20.11
N MET A 164 -6.39 -35.14 20.85
CA MET A 164 -6.25 -35.21 22.31
C MET A 164 -4.84 -34.90 22.82
N ARG A 165 -3.79 -35.26 22.05
CA ARG A 165 -2.39 -35.01 22.42
C ARG A 165 -1.86 -33.64 22.00
N ASP A 166 -2.56 -32.95 21.10
CA ASP A 166 -2.15 -31.68 20.49
C ASP A 166 -3.02 -30.50 20.96
N MET A 167 -4.00 -30.74 21.84
CA MET A 167 -4.93 -29.71 22.35
C MET A 167 -4.23 -28.52 23.00
N ASP A 168 -3.14 -28.76 23.73
CA ASP A 168 -2.41 -27.69 24.40
C ASP A 168 -1.65 -26.83 23.38
N THR A 169 -1.08 -27.46 22.34
CA THR A 169 -0.46 -26.75 21.21
C THR A 169 -1.49 -25.96 20.42
N LEU A 170 -2.65 -26.54 20.12
CA LEU A 170 -3.74 -25.87 19.42
C LEU A 170 -4.24 -24.65 20.19
N ARG A 171 -4.38 -24.76 21.51
CA ARG A 171 -4.79 -23.65 22.38
C ARG A 171 -3.75 -22.53 22.37
N THR A 172 -2.47 -22.89 22.47
CA THR A 172 -1.37 -21.92 22.45
C THR A 172 -1.31 -21.19 21.11
N ALA A 173 -1.39 -21.92 19.99
CA ALA A 173 -1.40 -21.33 18.65
C ALA A 173 -2.61 -20.42 18.43
N ALA A 174 -3.81 -20.84 18.86
CA ALA A 174 -5.01 -20.03 18.76
C ALA A 174 -4.91 -18.73 19.60
N GLN A 175 -4.30 -18.80 20.79
CA GLN A 175 -4.03 -17.62 21.61
C GLN A 175 -3.04 -16.67 20.91
N SER A 176 -1.94 -17.18 20.37
CA SER A 176 -0.98 -16.35 19.62
C SER A 176 -1.62 -15.65 18.41
N VAL A 177 -2.54 -16.32 17.69
CA VAL A 177 -3.28 -15.69 16.59
C VAL A 177 -4.19 -14.57 17.11
N VAL A 178 -4.87 -14.77 18.24
CA VAL A 178 -5.73 -13.73 18.84
C VAL A 178 -4.89 -12.55 19.33
N ASP A 179 -3.75 -12.79 19.97
CA ASP A 179 -2.88 -11.75 20.52
C ASP A 179 -2.22 -10.91 19.41
N GLU A 180 -1.84 -11.54 18.29
CA GLU A 180 -1.28 -10.84 17.13
C GLU A 180 -2.34 -9.98 16.42
N LEU A 181 -3.56 -10.52 16.28
CA LEU A 181 -4.65 -9.83 15.59
C LEU A 181 -5.34 -8.77 16.46
N ILE A 182 -5.32 -8.91 17.78
CA ILE A 182 -5.93 -8.01 18.75
C ILE A 182 -4.91 -7.74 19.87
N PRO A 183 -3.93 -6.86 19.63
CA PRO A 183 -2.91 -6.55 20.63
C PRO A 183 -3.52 -5.86 21.86
N GLU A 184 -2.87 -6.08 23.01
CA GLU A 184 -3.27 -5.51 24.30
C GLU A 184 -3.42 -3.98 24.22
N GLY A 185 -4.52 -3.45 24.78
CA GLY A 185 -4.87 -2.02 24.70
C GLY A 185 -5.89 -1.67 23.61
N THR A 186 -6.27 -2.62 22.76
CA THR A 186 -7.36 -2.43 21.78
C THR A 186 -8.72 -2.55 22.46
N SER A 187 -9.43 -1.44 22.67
CA SER A 187 -10.79 -1.47 23.22
C SER A 187 -11.77 -2.17 22.27
N GLU A 188 -12.70 -3.01 22.77
CA GLU A 188 -13.69 -3.76 21.96
C GLU A 188 -14.45 -2.89 20.94
N LYS A 189 -14.76 -1.63 21.29
CA LYS A 189 -15.49 -0.70 20.41
C LYS A 189 -14.64 -0.15 19.25
N ASN A 190 -13.32 -0.19 19.37
CA ASN A 190 -12.37 0.26 18.37
C ASN A 190 -11.63 -0.91 17.70
N SER A 191 -11.89 -2.15 18.11
CA SER A 191 -11.29 -3.31 17.47
C SER A 191 -11.83 -3.43 16.06
N LYS A 192 -10.91 -3.45 15.10
CA LYS A 192 -11.22 -3.59 13.68
C LYS A 192 -11.12 -5.04 13.23
N VAL A 193 -10.61 -5.91 14.10
CA VAL A 193 -10.62 -7.35 13.87
C VAL A 193 -11.74 -7.98 14.69
N ARG A 194 -12.56 -8.78 14.02
CA ARG A 194 -13.55 -9.67 14.64
C ARG A 194 -13.10 -11.09 14.42
N ILE A 195 -13.08 -11.86 15.50
CA ILE A 195 -12.66 -13.25 15.47
C ILE A 195 -13.86 -14.10 15.87
N SER A 196 -14.26 -15.03 15.00
CA SER A 196 -15.20 -16.09 15.33
C SER A 196 -14.44 -17.39 15.56
N LEU A 197 -14.90 -18.18 16.52
CA LEU A 197 -14.30 -19.44 16.92
C LEU A 197 -15.33 -20.55 16.77
N VAL A 198 -15.03 -21.56 15.98
CA VAL A 198 -15.92 -22.66 15.64
C VAL A 198 -15.21 -23.99 15.92
N PRO A 199 -15.29 -24.52 17.16
CA PRO A 199 -14.76 -25.84 17.45
C PRO A 199 -15.70 -26.92 16.87
N TYR A 200 -15.14 -27.89 16.14
CA TYR A 200 -15.88 -28.99 15.54
C TYR A 200 -15.31 -30.36 15.94
N SER A 201 -16.19 -31.35 16.06
CA SER A 201 -15.79 -32.76 16.18
C SER A 201 -16.55 -33.61 15.16
N GLN A 202 -17.74 -34.09 15.52
CA GLN A 202 -18.70 -34.69 14.59
C GLN A 202 -19.71 -33.66 14.04
N GLY A 203 -19.77 -32.49 14.68
CA GLY A 203 -20.60 -31.35 14.34
C GLY A 203 -20.20 -30.13 15.14
N VAL A 204 -20.87 -29.01 14.86
CA VAL A 204 -20.69 -27.71 15.51
C VAL A 204 -21.90 -27.43 16.39
N ASN A 205 -21.67 -27.07 17.65
CA ASN A 205 -22.73 -26.62 18.55
C ASN A 205 -22.92 -25.09 18.41
N LEU A 206 -24.05 -24.68 17.84
CA LEU A 206 -24.42 -23.27 17.60
C LEU A 206 -25.11 -22.61 18.81
N GLY A 207 -25.46 -23.36 19.85
CA GLY A 207 -26.17 -22.84 21.02
C GLY A 207 -27.38 -21.98 20.66
N GLN A 208 -27.48 -20.78 21.24
CA GLN A 208 -28.57 -19.83 20.99
C GLN A 208 -28.64 -19.30 19.55
N TYR A 209 -27.56 -19.44 18.77
CA TYR A 209 -27.54 -19.02 17.37
C TYR A 209 -28.23 -20.03 16.45
N ALA A 210 -28.49 -21.26 16.94
CA ALA A 210 -29.15 -22.30 16.17
C ALA A 210 -30.48 -21.80 15.59
N HIS A 211 -31.36 -21.18 16.39
CA HIS A 211 -32.63 -20.64 15.88
C HIS A 211 -32.47 -19.55 14.82
N LYS A 212 -31.40 -18.74 14.87
CA LYS A 212 -31.16 -17.69 13.86
C LYS A 212 -30.66 -18.28 12.54
N VAL A 213 -29.77 -19.26 12.62
CA VAL A 213 -29.17 -19.91 11.44
C VAL A 213 -30.15 -20.89 10.80
N THR A 214 -31.12 -21.40 11.57
CA THR A 214 -32.14 -22.37 11.14
C THR A 214 -33.49 -21.75 10.78
N ASP A 215 -33.59 -20.42 10.74
CA ASP A 215 -34.86 -19.70 10.53
C ASP A 215 -35.99 -20.18 11.46
N GLY A 216 -35.64 -20.41 12.74
CA GLY A 216 -36.53 -20.89 13.79
C GLY A 216 -36.63 -22.40 13.92
N ASN A 217 -36.12 -23.18 12.96
CA ASN A 217 -36.34 -24.63 12.88
C ASN A 217 -35.46 -25.50 13.81
N ALA A 218 -34.58 -24.91 14.62
CA ALA A 218 -33.63 -25.62 15.49
C ALA A 218 -34.26 -26.52 16.59
N GLY A 219 -35.57 -26.49 16.82
CA GLY A 219 -36.22 -27.34 17.83
C GLY A 219 -35.50 -27.31 19.19
N THR A 220 -35.14 -28.49 19.72
CA THR A 220 -34.28 -28.63 20.93
C THR A 220 -32.81 -28.94 20.60
N GLN A 221 -32.45 -28.96 19.30
CA GLN A 221 -31.15 -29.39 18.80
C GLN A 221 -30.33 -28.18 18.34
N ASN A 222 -29.19 -27.97 18.99
CA ASN A 222 -28.32 -26.83 18.68
C ASN A 222 -27.09 -27.22 17.85
N CYS A 223 -27.08 -28.41 17.28
CA CYS A 223 -25.94 -28.93 16.53
C CYS A 223 -26.18 -28.91 15.02
N VAL A 224 -25.12 -28.57 14.30
CA VAL A 224 -25.02 -28.66 12.85
C VAL A 224 -23.97 -29.70 12.52
N THR A 225 -24.33 -30.71 11.73
CA THR A 225 -23.42 -31.73 11.23
C THR A 225 -23.28 -31.61 9.71
N GLU A 226 -22.26 -32.27 9.15
CA GLU A 226 -22.13 -32.38 7.70
C GLU A 226 -23.33 -33.08 7.08
N ARG A 227 -23.55 -32.81 5.78
CA ARG A 227 -24.60 -33.45 4.98
C ARG A 227 -24.35 -34.97 4.91
N GLU A 228 -25.39 -35.75 5.14
CA GLU A 228 -25.38 -37.20 4.96
C GLU A 228 -25.92 -37.60 3.56
N GLY A 229 -25.59 -38.80 3.09
CA GLY A 229 -26.07 -39.34 1.80
C GLY A 229 -25.16 -39.10 0.59
N GLY A 230 -25.66 -39.42 -0.61
CA GLY A 230 -24.88 -39.46 -1.85
C GLY A 230 -24.38 -38.10 -2.36
N GLU A 231 -24.95 -37.00 -1.87
CA GLU A 231 -24.56 -35.63 -2.24
C GLU A 231 -23.51 -35.02 -1.31
N LYS A 232 -23.00 -35.79 -0.33
CA LYS A 232 -21.95 -35.35 0.63
C LYS A 232 -20.69 -34.80 -0.05
N TYR A 233 -20.39 -35.24 -1.28
CA TYR A 233 -19.19 -34.87 -2.03
C TYR A 233 -19.48 -34.03 -3.29
N THR A 234 -20.65 -33.38 -3.35
CA THR A 234 -21.08 -32.64 -4.54
C THR A 234 -21.27 -31.15 -4.24
N ASP A 235 -21.03 -30.29 -5.22
CA ASP A 235 -21.29 -28.84 -5.17
C ASP A 235 -22.78 -28.49 -5.40
N ALA A 236 -23.69 -29.45 -5.22
CA ALA A 236 -25.12 -29.24 -5.39
C ALA A 236 -25.61 -28.13 -4.44
N THR A 237 -26.26 -27.10 -4.99
CA THR A 237 -26.82 -26.00 -4.20
C THR A 237 -27.83 -26.54 -3.20
N TYR A 238 -27.65 -26.21 -1.92
CA TYR A 238 -28.57 -26.56 -0.85
C TYR A 238 -29.96 -25.98 -1.14
N ASN A 239 -30.91 -26.84 -1.54
CA ASN A 239 -32.22 -26.40 -1.99
C ASN A 239 -33.13 -26.12 -0.78
N TYR A 240 -33.32 -24.84 -0.48
CA TYR A 240 -34.20 -24.34 0.60
C TYR A 240 -35.70 -24.52 0.28
N ALA A 241 -36.08 -24.89 -0.96
CA ALA A 241 -37.48 -25.06 -1.34
C ALA A 241 -37.76 -26.42 -2.01
N ASP A 242 -38.58 -27.21 -1.31
CA ASP A 242 -39.49 -28.24 -1.82
C ASP A 242 -39.02 -29.70 -1.95
N LYS A 243 -38.56 -30.27 -0.83
CA LYS A 243 -39.19 -31.42 -0.11
C LYS A 243 -38.16 -32.10 0.81
N ASP A 244 -38.55 -32.28 2.07
CA ASP A 244 -37.78 -32.86 3.18
C ASP A 244 -36.39 -32.23 3.37
N SER A 245 -36.38 -31.01 3.92
CA SER A 245 -35.18 -30.38 4.45
C SER A 245 -34.76 -31.11 5.72
N ASP A 246 -33.90 -32.12 5.60
CA ASP A 246 -32.99 -32.48 6.69
C ASP A 246 -32.00 -31.32 6.85
N PHE A 247 -32.50 -30.29 7.55
CA PHE A 247 -31.77 -29.08 7.89
C PHE A 247 -30.52 -29.48 8.66
N PHE A 248 -29.33 -29.25 8.07
CA PHE A 248 -28.04 -29.61 8.67
C PHE A 248 -28.10 -30.94 9.43
N GLY A 249 -28.74 -31.96 8.84
CA GLY A 249 -29.41 -33.05 9.55
C GLY A 249 -28.97 -33.14 11.00
N ALA A 250 -29.66 -32.45 11.91
CA ALA A 250 -29.33 -32.50 13.32
C ALA A 250 -29.55 -33.94 13.74
N ALA A 251 -28.51 -34.76 13.56
CA ALA A 251 -28.57 -36.16 13.88
C ALA A 251 -29.05 -36.21 15.33
N ARG A 252 -29.82 -37.24 15.66
CA ARG A 252 -30.32 -37.48 17.03
C ARG A 252 -29.18 -37.73 18.03
N THR A 253 -27.97 -37.32 17.72
CA THR A 253 -26.79 -37.29 18.57
C THR A 253 -26.86 -36.05 19.46
N VAL A 254 -26.84 -36.31 20.76
CA VAL A 254 -26.78 -35.30 21.80
C VAL A 254 -25.57 -34.41 21.56
N ALA A 255 -25.83 -33.12 21.31
CA ALA A 255 -24.79 -32.10 21.27
C ALA A 255 -23.90 -32.22 22.52
N PRO A 256 -22.56 -32.23 22.40
CA PRO A 256 -21.73 -32.17 23.59
C PRO A 256 -22.11 -30.91 24.37
N ARG A 257 -22.67 -31.10 25.57
CA ARG A 257 -22.96 -29.98 26.48
C ARG A 257 -21.64 -29.30 26.77
N HIS A 258 -21.63 -27.97 26.82
CA HIS A 258 -20.50 -27.21 27.35
C HIS A 258 -20.00 -27.90 28.61
N ARG A 259 -18.80 -28.51 28.58
CA ARG A 259 -18.04 -28.60 29.83
C ARG A 259 -17.77 -27.14 30.17
N ARG A 260 -18.40 -26.65 31.24
CA ARG A 260 -17.96 -25.41 31.87
C ARG A 260 -16.46 -25.56 32.02
N TRP A 261 -15.72 -24.63 31.43
CA TRP A 261 -14.38 -24.33 31.90
C TRP A 261 -14.51 -24.01 33.38
N ASN A 262 -14.21 -24.99 34.22
CA ASN A 262 -14.21 -24.80 35.65
C ASN A 262 -13.02 -23.87 35.94
N ARG A 263 -13.28 -22.56 36.00
CA ARG A 263 -12.38 -21.64 36.68
C ARG A 263 -12.51 -21.95 38.18
N SER A 264 -11.84 -22.99 38.64
CA SER A 264 -11.41 -23.03 40.03
C SER A 264 -10.18 -22.13 40.13
N PRO A 265 -10.22 -21.02 40.88
CA PRO A 265 -8.98 -20.31 41.20
C PRO A 265 -8.08 -21.24 42.02
N PRO A 266 -6.75 -21.28 41.76
CA PRO A 266 -5.84 -21.99 42.64
C PRO A 266 -5.93 -21.36 44.04
N SER A 267 -6.18 -22.19 45.04
CA SER A 267 -6.09 -21.83 46.45
C SER A 267 -4.68 -21.32 46.75
N ALA A 268 -4.57 -20.05 47.12
CA ALA A 268 -3.38 -19.53 47.76
C ALA A 268 -3.24 -20.21 49.13
N THR A 269 -2.24 -21.08 49.27
CA THR A 269 -1.71 -21.46 50.57
C THR A 269 -0.45 -20.65 50.82
N SER A 270 -0.44 -19.99 51.98
CA SER A 270 0.69 -19.37 52.67
C SER A 270 1.92 -20.26 52.76
#